data_AF-A0A9P0X5X4-F1
#
_entry.id   AF-A0A9P0X5X4-F1
#
_cell.length_a   1.000
_cell.length_b   1.000
_cell.length_c   1.000
_cell.angle_alpha   90.00
_cell.angle_beta   90.00
_cell.angle_gamma   90.00
#
_symmetry.space_group_name_H-M   'P 1'
#
loop_
_entity.id
_entity.type
_entity.pdbx_description
1 polymer ?
#
loop_
_entity_poly.entity_id
_entity_poly.type
_entity_poly.pdbx_seq_one_letter_code
_entity_poly.pdbx_strand_id
1 'polypeptide(L)'
;MPISAIYLNITKCNYVQLFKTSLCLAIPNLQSTRTIIRSTYILQKNILINNNIGSTDSAKKNLISKLNFESESHAAPFCKLPIKSLLQIYKTTKQDQESGCCNNRLYYIASQLKCPPGMLSDRIAKRCFIYSLSFDWLEKSLKVLLDKGVSPDRILRDLWVLKYHHQTIDDRLKRIQDLGIDTLYPWMVRCSEDILNRYIEIYQETKSILGNGQSTKGYIASRLNTSIDTIDEIYAKVPSFTRIRVSKVKHFLDFLFEEGFTIEDILCKPRVLCASQKTVRERLEKLRGLGLKDINLNVLCRSRKDFRKYYESLQTVTKDENKQT
;
A
#
# COMPACT_ATOMS: atom_id res chain seq x y z
N MET A 1 9.22 5.40 -35.35
CA MET A 1 8.34 4.86 -34.30
C MET A 1 8.73 3.41 -34.02
N PRO A 2 9.28 3.15 -32.84
CA PRO A 2 8.76 2.04 -32.03
C PRO A 2 8.62 2.45 -30.56
N ILE A 3 7.51 2.04 -29.93
CA ILE A 3 7.24 2.25 -28.50
C ILE A 3 8.01 1.18 -27.73
N SER A 4 9.06 1.61 -27.01
CA SER A 4 9.82 0.79 -26.07
C SER A 4 9.06 0.64 -24.75
N ALA A 5 9.07 -0.59 -24.25
CA ALA A 5 8.44 -1.00 -23.00
C ALA A 5 9.10 -0.33 -21.79
N ILE A 6 8.35 0.52 -21.08
CA ILE A 6 8.69 0.95 -19.73
C ILE A 6 8.07 -0.05 -18.76
N TYR A 7 8.88 -1.03 -18.36
CA TYR A 7 8.63 -1.85 -17.18
C TYR A 7 8.74 -0.96 -15.93
N LEU A 8 7.60 -0.61 -15.33
CA LEU A 8 7.55 0.02 -14.02
C LEU A 8 7.87 -1.04 -12.96
N ASN A 9 9.15 -1.09 -12.61
CA ASN A 9 9.72 -1.87 -11.53
C ASN A 9 9.29 -1.23 -10.20
N ILE A 10 8.07 -1.57 -9.73
CA ILE A 10 7.59 -1.17 -8.40
C ILE A 10 8.39 -1.99 -7.38
N THR A 11 9.45 -1.37 -6.86
CA THR A 11 10.30 -1.92 -5.82
C THR A 11 9.47 -2.31 -4.59
N LYS A 12 9.61 -3.57 -4.20
CA LYS A 12 9.30 -4.14 -2.88
C LYS A 12 9.67 -3.14 -1.77
N CYS A 13 8.68 -2.49 -1.18
CA CYS A 13 8.83 -1.79 0.09
C CYS A 13 8.14 -2.62 1.18
N ASN A 14 8.86 -2.83 2.28
CA ASN A 14 8.57 -3.72 3.41
C ASN A 14 7.19 -3.49 4.06
N TYR A 15 6.17 -4.25 3.63
CA TYR A 15 4.88 -4.34 4.32
C TYR A 15 4.81 -5.48 5.37
N VAL A 16 5.90 -6.24 5.56
CA VAL A 16 5.90 -7.46 6.38
C VAL A 16 6.19 -7.20 7.88
N GLN A 17 6.64 -6.01 8.26
CA GLN A 17 7.11 -5.75 9.64
C GLN A 17 6.17 -4.95 10.56
N LEU A 18 5.02 -4.48 10.07
CA LEU A 18 4.04 -3.75 10.91
C LEU A 18 2.78 -4.54 11.26
N PHE A 19 2.69 -5.83 10.90
CA PHE A 19 1.50 -6.66 11.15
C PHE A 19 1.59 -7.57 12.40
N LYS A 20 2.52 -7.29 13.33
CA LYS A 20 2.68 -8.10 14.56
C LYS A 20 2.17 -7.47 15.85
N THR A 21 1.56 -6.31 15.81
CA THR A 21 1.01 -5.69 17.03
C THR A 21 -0.23 -4.89 16.69
N SER A 22 -1.28 -5.10 17.48
CA SER A 22 -2.59 -4.44 17.43
C SER A 22 -3.65 -5.09 16.55
N LEU A 23 -4.16 -6.24 17.01
CA LEU A 23 -5.55 -6.63 16.79
C LEU A 23 -6.17 -7.18 18.08
N CYS A 24 -6.26 -6.32 19.10
CA CYS A 24 -7.16 -6.51 20.24
C CYS A 24 -8.14 -5.34 20.23
N LEU A 25 -9.14 -5.40 19.35
CA LEU A 25 -10.39 -4.69 19.55
C LEU A 25 -11.49 -5.76 19.54
N ALA A 26 -12.13 -5.87 20.69
CA ALA A 26 -13.14 -6.85 21.02
C ALA A 26 -14.33 -6.73 20.05
N ILE A 27 -14.67 -7.85 19.40
CA ILE A 27 -15.98 -8.05 18.78
C ILE A 27 -16.87 -8.61 19.90
N PRO A 28 -17.95 -7.94 20.33
CA PRO A 28 -18.88 -8.53 21.28
C PRO A 28 -19.71 -9.62 20.58
N ASN A 29 -19.88 -10.75 21.28
CA ASN A 29 -20.81 -11.86 20.99
C ASN A 29 -20.50 -12.80 19.81
N LEU A 30 -19.52 -13.70 20.00
CA LEU A 30 -19.54 -15.03 19.37
C LEU A 30 -20.10 -16.07 20.37
N GLN A 31 -21.42 -16.21 20.44
CA GLN A 31 -22.07 -17.35 21.13
C GLN A 31 -22.46 -18.51 20.18
N SER A 32 -21.90 -18.57 18.96
CA SER A 32 -22.24 -19.64 17.98
C SER A 32 -21.11 -20.65 17.67
N THR A 33 -19.96 -20.56 18.34
CA THR A 33 -18.78 -21.38 17.99
C THR A 33 -18.89 -22.85 18.39
N ARG A 34 -19.64 -23.20 19.46
CA ARG A 34 -19.78 -24.60 19.91
C ARG A 34 -20.67 -25.45 19.00
N THR A 35 -21.69 -24.87 18.37
CA THR A 35 -22.63 -25.59 17.50
C THR A 35 -22.02 -25.88 16.13
N ILE A 36 -21.20 -24.95 15.60
CA ILE A 36 -20.52 -25.12 14.31
C ILE A 36 -19.46 -26.23 14.38
N ILE A 37 -18.69 -26.33 15.46
CA ILE A 37 -17.66 -27.37 15.63
C ILE A 37 -18.31 -28.78 15.65
N ARG A 38 -19.41 -28.96 16.40
CA ARG A 38 -20.15 -30.24 16.43
C ARG A 38 -20.74 -30.62 15.07
N SER A 39 -21.31 -29.66 14.34
CA SER A 39 -21.88 -29.91 13.01
C SER A 39 -20.82 -30.29 11.97
N THR A 40 -19.63 -29.67 12.00
CA THR A 40 -18.54 -29.97 11.06
C THR A 40 -17.89 -31.33 11.32
N TYR A 41 -17.76 -31.74 12.59
CA TYR A 41 -17.23 -33.06 12.97
C TYR A 41 -18.20 -34.19 12.59
N ILE A 42 -19.50 -34.01 12.84
CA ILE A 42 -20.55 -34.97 12.46
C ILE A 42 -20.64 -35.09 10.94
N LEU A 43 -20.47 -34.00 10.19
CA LEU A 43 -20.45 -34.03 8.71
C LEU A 43 -19.16 -34.62 8.13
N GLN A 44 -17.99 -34.35 8.72
CA GLN A 44 -16.76 -35.06 8.36
C GLN A 44 -16.93 -36.56 8.58
N LYS A 45 -17.49 -36.94 9.73
CA LYS A 45 -17.76 -38.34 10.07
C LYS A 45 -18.79 -38.97 9.14
N ASN A 46 -19.89 -38.30 8.80
CA ASN A 46 -20.91 -38.85 7.90
C ASN A 46 -20.45 -38.93 6.44
N ILE A 47 -19.59 -38.01 5.97
CA ILE A 47 -19.00 -38.08 4.62
C ILE A 47 -17.88 -39.14 4.55
N LEU A 48 -17.12 -39.34 5.63
CA LEU A 48 -16.14 -40.42 5.78
C LEU A 48 -16.80 -41.80 5.96
N ILE A 49 -17.99 -41.86 6.57
CA ILE A 49 -18.73 -43.11 6.79
C ILE A 49 -19.56 -43.52 5.56
N ASN A 50 -20.16 -42.58 4.83
CA ASN A 50 -20.99 -42.90 3.66
C ASN A 50 -20.19 -43.07 2.36
N ASN A 51 -18.90 -42.70 2.33
CA ASN A 51 -18.03 -42.97 1.18
C ASN A 51 -16.95 -43.95 1.63
N ASN A 52 -17.08 -45.21 1.18
CA ASN A 52 -16.00 -46.19 1.16
C ASN A 52 -14.67 -45.49 0.85
N ILE A 53 -13.68 -45.65 1.74
CA ILE A 53 -12.46 -44.85 1.79
C ILE A 53 -11.66 -45.04 0.48
N GLY A 54 -11.94 -44.19 -0.50
CA GLY A 54 -10.97 -43.79 -1.50
C GLY A 54 -9.96 -42.84 -0.87
N SER A 55 -8.74 -42.78 -1.44
CA SER A 55 -7.72 -41.80 -1.09
C SER A 55 -8.31 -40.39 -0.90
N THR A 56 -7.75 -39.59 0.00
CA THR A 56 -8.09 -38.17 0.21
C THR A 56 -8.23 -37.38 -1.09
N ASP A 57 -7.53 -37.77 -2.15
CA ASP A 57 -7.61 -37.16 -3.46
C ASP A 57 -8.92 -37.45 -4.20
N SER A 58 -9.51 -38.64 -4.04
CA SER A 58 -10.81 -39.00 -4.62
C SER A 58 -11.93 -38.14 -4.04
N ALA A 59 -11.95 -37.96 -2.72
CA ALA A 59 -12.91 -37.11 -2.03
C ALA A 59 -12.81 -35.63 -2.48
N LYS A 60 -11.59 -35.11 -2.64
CA LYS A 60 -11.38 -33.75 -3.17
C LYS A 60 -11.90 -33.60 -4.60
N LYS A 61 -11.59 -34.56 -5.49
CA LYS A 61 -12.06 -34.54 -6.89
C LYS A 61 -13.59 -34.53 -6.97
N ASN A 62 -14.26 -35.36 -6.16
CA ASN A 62 -15.73 -35.40 -6.09
C ASN A 62 -16.34 -34.06 -5.62
N LEU A 63 -15.73 -33.39 -4.64
CA LEU A 63 -16.20 -32.07 -4.21
C LEU A 63 -16.03 -31.04 -5.31
N ILE A 64 -14.87 -31.02 -5.98
CA ILE A 64 -14.54 -30.03 -7.00
C ILE A 64 -15.44 -30.17 -8.23
N SER A 65 -15.78 -31.39 -8.66
CA SER A 65 -16.71 -31.60 -9.78
C SER A 65 -18.12 -31.06 -9.50
N LYS A 66 -18.49 -30.88 -8.23
CA LYS A 66 -19.78 -30.31 -7.80
C LYS A 66 -19.75 -28.81 -7.56
N LEU A 67 -18.62 -28.13 -7.79
CA LEU A 67 -18.48 -26.67 -7.63
C LEU A 67 -18.84 -25.88 -8.91
N ASN A 68 -19.36 -26.54 -9.95
CA ASN A 68 -19.81 -25.89 -11.19
C ASN A 68 -18.74 -25.02 -11.86
N PHE A 69 -17.49 -25.50 -11.92
CA PHE A 69 -16.46 -24.81 -12.70
C PHE A 69 -16.67 -25.08 -14.20
N GLU A 70 -16.73 -24.02 -15.01
CA GLU A 70 -16.82 -24.05 -16.47
C GLU A 70 -15.56 -24.60 -17.16
N SER A 71 -14.39 -24.55 -16.51
CA SER A 71 -13.16 -25.12 -17.07
C SER A 71 -12.26 -25.73 -15.99
N GLU A 72 -11.45 -26.71 -16.40
CA GLU A 72 -10.44 -27.34 -15.51
C GLU A 72 -9.42 -26.32 -15.01
N SER A 73 -9.05 -25.34 -15.84
CA SER A 73 -8.12 -24.27 -15.46
C SER A 73 -8.67 -23.43 -14.30
N HIS A 74 -9.99 -23.21 -14.26
CA HIS A 74 -10.65 -22.50 -13.17
C HIS A 74 -10.72 -23.34 -11.90
N ALA A 75 -10.83 -24.67 -12.02
CA ALA A 75 -10.87 -25.58 -10.88
C ALA A 75 -9.48 -25.84 -10.27
N ALA A 76 -8.42 -25.80 -11.07
CA ALA A 76 -7.07 -26.22 -10.67
C ALA A 76 -6.53 -25.58 -9.37
N PRO A 77 -6.74 -24.28 -9.11
CA PRO A 77 -6.29 -23.68 -7.84
C PRO A 77 -7.00 -24.25 -6.61
N PHE A 78 -8.24 -24.71 -6.74
CA PHE A 78 -9.04 -25.28 -5.66
C PHE A 78 -8.61 -26.69 -5.28
N CYS A 79 -8.00 -27.45 -6.20
CA CYS A 79 -7.43 -28.79 -5.93
C CYS A 79 -6.40 -28.77 -4.80
N LYS A 80 -5.71 -27.64 -4.60
CA LYS A 80 -4.69 -27.45 -3.57
C LYS A 80 -5.27 -27.20 -2.17
N LEU A 81 -6.57 -26.97 -2.05
CA LEU A 81 -7.22 -26.64 -0.79
C LEU A 81 -7.41 -27.86 0.12
N PRO A 82 -7.41 -27.67 1.45
CA PRO A 82 -7.83 -28.70 2.39
C PRO A 82 -9.29 -29.10 2.16
N ILE A 83 -9.63 -30.37 2.43
CA ILE A 83 -11.00 -30.89 2.29
C ILE A 83 -12.01 -30.05 3.08
N LYS A 84 -11.65 -29.60 4.30
CA LYS A 84 -12.51 -28.74 5.12
C LYS A 84 -12.91 -27.45 4.41
N SER A 85 -11.97 -26.81 3.72
CA SER A 85 -12.24 -25.59 2.95
C SER A 85 -13.12 -25.90 1.73
N LEU A 86 -12.85 -27.00 1.02
CA LEU A 86 -13.69 -27.42 -0.11
C LEU A 86 -15.12 -27.75 0.29
N LEU A 87 -15.32 -28.39 1.45
CA LEU A 87 -16.65 -28.66 2.00
C LEU A 87 -17.41 -27.36 2.33
N GLN A 88 -16.73 -26.38 2.90
CA GLN A 88 -17.33 -25.06 3.14
C GLN A 88 -17.73 -24.40 1.82
N ILE A 89 -16.82 -24.36 0.84
CA ILE A 89 -17.06 -23.76 -0.48
C ILE A 89 -18.24 -24.44 -1.17
N TYR A 90 -18.32 -25.78 -1.11
CA TYR A 90 -19.42 -26.55 -1.68
C TYR A 90 -20.76 -26.20 -1.04
N LYS A 91 -20.84 -26.13 0.30
CA LYS A 91 -22.07 -25.76 1.00
C LYS A 91 -22.52 -24.34 0.63
N THR A 92 -21.60 -23.38 0.64
CA THR A 92 -21.91 -22.00 0.26
C THR A 92 -22.38 -21.91 -1.19
N THR A 93 -21.71 -22.62 -2.11
CA THR A 93 -22.08 -22.64 -3.54
C THR A 93 -23.48 -23.21 -3.73
N LYS A 94 -23.81 -24.32 -3.06
CA LYS A 94 -25.15 -24.91 -3.05
C LYS A 94 -26.22 -23.94 -2.54
N GLN A 95 -25.95 -23.28 -1.42
CA GLN A 95 -26.86 -22.30 -0.84
C GLN A 95 -27.09 -21.09 -1.76
N ASP A 96 -26.03 -20.57 -2.40
CA ASP A 96 -26.13 -19.47 -3.35
C ASP A 96 -26.97 -19.88 -4.58
N GLN A 97 -26.87 -21.13 -5.03
CA GLN A 97 -27.68 -21.68 -6.12
C GLN A 97 -29.16 -21.82 -5.73
N GLU A 98 -29.43 -22.42 -4.57
CA GLU A 98 -30.78 -22.62 -4.05
C GLU A 98 -31.50 -21.29 -3.82
N SER A 99 -30.75 -20.23 -3.47
CA SER A 99 -31.26 -18.88 -3.29
C SER A 99 -31.38 -18.10 -4.61
N GLY A 100 -31.00 -18.68 -5.75
CA GLY A 100 -31.02 -18.02 -7.06
C GLY A 100 -29.99 -16.91 -7.24
N CYS A 101 -28.99 -16.81 -6.35
CA CYS A 101 -28.01 -15.72 -6.34
C CYS A 101 -26.93 -15.89 -7.42
N CYS A 102 -26.27 -17.05 -7.45
CA CYS A 102 -25.28 -17.35 -8.48
C CYS A 102 -24.97 -18.85 -8.55
N ASN A 103 -24.44 -19.30 -9.69
CA ASN A 103 -23.98 -20.69 -9.85
C ASN A 103 -22.65 -20.98 -9.17
N ASN A 104 -21.76 -19.97 -9.15
CA ASN A 104 -20.47 -20.01 -8.47
C ASN A 104 -19.96 -18.56 -8.33
N ARG A 105 -19.53 -18.20 -7.11
CA ARG A 105 -19.04 -16.84 -6.79
C ARG A 105 -17.85 -16.39 -7.63
N LEU A 106 -17.04 -17.33 -8.15
CA LEU A 106 -15.96 -17.02 -9.10
C LEU A 106 -16.48 -16.28 -10.33
N TYR A 107 -17.50 -16.83 -10.99
CA TYR A 107 -18.07 -16.24 -12.21
C TYR A 107 -18.87 -14.98 -11.90
N TYR A 108 -19.58 -14.97 -10.78
CA TYR A 108 -20.25 -13.76 -10.31
C TYR A 108 -19.25 -12.60 -10.16
N ILE A 109 -18.20 -12.76 -9.35
CA ILE A 109 -17.21 -11.70 -9.12
C ILE A 109 -16.46 -11.35 -10.42
N ALA A 110 -16.11 -12.35 -11.25
CA ALA A 110 -15.44 -12.12 -12.53
C ALA A 110 -16.29 -11.24 -13.47
N SER A 111 -17.61 -11.50 -13.53
CA SER A 111 -18.54 -10.71 -14.35
C SER A 111 -18.62 -9.25 -13.88
N GLN A 112 -18.73 -9.03 -12.57
CA GLN A 112 -18.81 -7.69 -11.97
C GLN A 112 -17.51 -6.90 -12.18
N LEU A 113 -16.35 -7.56 -12.04
CA LEU A 113 -15.04 -6.96 -12.26
C LEU A 113 -14.63 -6.90 -13.74
N LYS A 114 -15.45 -7.45 -14.64
CA LYS A 114 -15.19 -7.57 -16.09
C LYS A 114 -13.80 -8.15 -16.38
N CYS A 115 -13.44 -9.22 -15.68
CA CYS A 115 -12.15 -9.88 -15.84
C CYS A 115 -12.32 -11.38 -16.17
N PRO A 116 -11.35 -12.00 -16.88
CA PRO A 116 -11.39 -13.43 -17.15
C PRO A 116 -11.39 -14.25 -15.83
N PRO A 117 -12.28 -15.26 -15.67
CA PRO A 117 -12.34 -16.06 -14.44
C PRO A 117 -11.01 -16.73 -14.09
N GLY A 118 -10.19 -17.11 -15.09
CA GLY A 118 -8.84 -17.64 -14.88
C GLY A 118 -7.91 -16.69 -14.10
N MET A 119 -8.02 -15.37 -14.30
CA MET A 119 -7.22 -14.38 -13.54
C MET A 119 -7.64 -14.27 -12.07
N LEU A 120 -8.90 -14.59 -11.78
CA LEU A 120 -9.51 -14.47 -10.47
C LEU A 120 -9.44 -15.78 -9.67
N SER A 121 -9.44 -16.94 -10.34
CA SER A 121 -9.53 -18.25 -9.71
C SER A 121 -8.43 -18.49 -8.67
N ASP A 122 -7.15 -18.28 -9.01
CA ASP A 122 -6.04 -18.44 -8.06
C ASP A 122 -6.16 -17.50 -6.86
N ARG A 123 -6.66 -16.28 -7.09
CA ARG A 123 -6.83 -15.27 -6.04
C ARG A 123 -7.95 -15.64 -5.09
N ILE A 124 -9.09 -16.10 -5.61
CA ILE A 124 -10.22 -16.55 -4.79
C ILE A 124 -9.88 -17.82 -4.00
N ALA A 125 -9.20 -18.79 -4.63
CA ALA A 125 -8.76 -20.00 -3.94
C ALA A 125 -7.83 -19.68 -2.75
N LYS A 126 -6.95 -18.68 -2.90
CA LYS A 126 -6.10 -18.17 -1.79
C LYS A 126 -6.87 -17.33 -0.76
N ARG A 127 -8.15 -17.03 -0.99
CA ARG A 127 -8.99 -16.13 -0.18
C ARG A 127 -10.35 -16.78 0.11
N CYS A 128 -10.32 -18.02 0.64
CA CYS A 128 -11.53 -18.79 0.95
C CYS A 128 -12.55 -18.07 1.86
N PHE A 129 -12.16 -17.01 2.58
CA PHE A 129 -13.10 -16.19 3.34
C PHE A 129 -14.23 -15.60 2.47
N ILE A 130 -14.03 -15.48 1.15
CA ILE A 130 -15.09 -15.03 0.24
C ILE A 130 -16.32 -15.93 0.35
N TYR A 131 -16.12 -17.23 0.63
CA TYR A 131 -17.19 -18.21 0.83
C TYR A 131 -17.69 -18.28 2.29
N SER A 132 -17.15 -17.47 3.21
CA SER A 132 -17.73 -17.28 4.54
C SER A 132 -18.63 -16.06 4.64
N LEU A 133 -18.68 -15.20 3.60
CA LEU A 133 -19.57 -14.05 3.55
C LEU A 133 -20.97 -14.50 3.12
N SER A 134 -22.03 -13.81 3.56
CA SER A 134 -23.33 -13.93 2.90
C SER A 134 -23.25 -13.39 1.48
N PHE A 135 -24.14 -13.83 0.59
CA PHE A 135 -24.17 -13.31 -0.78
C PHE A 135 -24.49 -11.81 -0.79
N ASP A 136 -25.48 -11.37 0.00
CA ASP A 136 -25.85 -9.96 0.18
C ASP A 136 -24.66 -9.08 0.60
N TRP A 137 -23.84 -9.56 1.54
CA TRP A 137 -22.63 -8.84 1.97
C TRP A 137 -21.63 -8.70 0.82
N LEU A 138 -21.35 -9.80 0.11
CA LEU A 138 -20.43 -9.81 -1.02
C LEU A 138 -20.90 -8.88 -2.13
N GLU A 139 -22.18 -8.99 -2.51
CA GLU A 139 -22.81 -8.20 -3.56
C GLU A 139 -22.79 -6.72 -3.24
N LYS A 140 -23.32 -6.31 -2.08
CA LYS A 140 -23.39 -4.90 -1.70
C LYS A 140 -22.00 -4.28 -1.54
N SER A 141 -21.05 -5.00 -0.93
CA SER A 141 -19.68 -4.48 -0.78
C SER A 141 -18.99 -4.31 -2.14
N LEU A 142 -19.19 -5.23 -3.08
CA LEU A 142 -18.64 -5.11 -4.43
C LEU A 142 -19.31 -3.97 -5.21
N LYS A 143 -20.64 -3.86 -5.12
CA LYS A 143 -21.42 -2.80 -5.75
C LYS A 143 -20.98 -1.41 -5.29
N VAL A 144 -20.87 -1.18 -3.98
CA VAL A 144 -20.43 0.12 -3.43
C VAL A 144 -19.02 0.48 -3.91
N LEU A 145 -18.08 -0.48 -3.97
CA LEU A 145 -16.73 -0.20 -4.48
C LEU A 145 -16.75 0.27 -5.94
N LEU A 146 -17.54 -0.40 -6.79
CA LEU A 146 -17.68 -0.05 -8.20
C LEU A 146 -18.41 1.27 -8.39
N ASP A 147 -19.51 1.50 -7.66
CA ASP A 147 -20.31 2.73 -7.71
C ASP A 147 -19.47 3.95 -7.24
N LYS A 148 -18.54 3.76 -6.30
CA LYS A 148 -17.57 4.79 -5.89
C LYS A 148 -16.44 5.02 -6.88
N GLY A 149 -16.35 4.24 -7.97
CA GLY A 149 -15.30 4.38 -8.98
C GLY A 149 -13.97 3.70 -8.61
N VAL A 150 -13.96 2.77 -7.64
CA VAL A 150 -12.76 1.96 -7.40
C VAL A 150 -12.54 1.04 -8.60
N SER A 151 -11.40 1.21 -9.28
CA SER A 151 -11.07 0.42 -10.47
C SER A 151 -11.16 -1.10 -10.21
N PRO A 152 -11.80 -1.88 -11.11
CA PRO A 152 -11.94 -3.33 -10.96
C PRO A 152 -10.60 -4.06 -10.78
N ASP A 153 -9.55 -3.58 -11.46
CA ASP A 153 -8.19 -4.12 -11.33
C ASP A 153 -7.60 -3.87 -9.93
N ARG A 154 -7.94 -2.74 -9.29
CA ARG A 154 -7.56 -2.49 -7.88
C ARG A 154 -8.30 -3.43 -6.93
N ILE A 155 -9.60 -3.64 -7.13
CA ILE A 155 -10.39 -4.59 -6.33
C ILE A 155 -9.84 -6.02 -6.48
N LEU A 156 -9.55 -6.45 -7.72
CA LEU A 156 -8.96 -7.75 -8.03
C LEU A 156 -7.62 -7.98 -7.32
N ARG A 157 -6.80 -6.93 -7.16
CA ARG A 157 -5.55 -6.99 -6.39
C ARG A 157 -5.72 -7.08 -4.88
N ASP A 158 -6.86 -6.65 -4.36
CA ASP A 158 -7.08 -6.57 -2.93
C ASP A 158 -8.51 -6.99 -2.51
N LEU A 159 -8.84 -8.25 -2.78
CA LEU A 159 -10.15 -8.83 -2.43
C LEU A 159 -10.46 -8.78 -0.92
N TRP A 160 -9.47 -8.57 -0.05
CA TRP A 160 -9.67 -8.44 1.40
C TRP A 160 -10.61 -7.30 1.77
N VAL A 161 -10.75 -6.29 0.91
CA VAL A 161 -11.71 -5.21 1.12
C VAL A 161 -13.15 -5.70 1.23
N LEU A 162 -13.48 -6.84 0.61
CA LEU A 162 -14.82 -7.43 0.65
C LEU A 162 -15.20 -7.97 2.04
N LYS A 163 -14.25 -8.06 2.99
CA LYS A 163 -14.58 -8.36 4.39
C LYS A 163 -15.27 -7.21 5.12
N TYR A 164 -15.19 -6.00 4.59
CA TYR A 164 -15.77 -4.82 5.20
C TYR A 164 -17.22 -4.68 4.78
N HIS A 165 -18.04 -4.14 5.69
CA HIS A 165 -19.46 -3.91 5.43
C HIS A 165 -19.63 -2.81 4.40
N HIS A 166 -20.63 -2.92 3.53
CA HIS A 166 -20.88 -1.96 2.46
C HIS A 166 -21.05 -0.52 2.98
N GLN A 167 -21.70 -0.31 4.14
CA GLN A 167 -21.81 1.02 4.76
C GLN A 167 -20.43 1.56 5.16
N THR A 168 -19.58 0.74 5.78
CA THR A 168 -18.22 1.17 6.15
C THR A 168 -17.38 1.52 4.92
N ILE A 169 -17.55 0.79 3.83
CA ILE A 169 -16.90 1.12 2.55
C ILE A 169 -17.43 2.46 2.03
N ASP A 170 -18.75 2.64 2.02
CA ASP A 170 -19.42 3.84 1.50
C ASP A 170 -19.00 5.09 2.27
N ASP A 171 -19.18 5.09 3.59
CA ASP A 171 -18.89 6.22 4.47
C ASP A 171 -17.43 6.67 4.34
N ARG A 172 -16.52 5.69 4.34
CA ARG A 172 -15.09 5.93 4.32
C ARG A 172 -14.61 6.44 2.97
N LEU A 173 -15.12 5.88 1.87
CA LEU A 173 -14.79 6.36 0.52
C LEU A 173 -15.45 7.70 0.22
N LYS A 174 -16.67 7.93 0.68
CA LYS A 174 -17.36 9.22 0.56
C LYS A 174 -16.58 10.34 1.25
N ARG A 175 -16.15 10.13 2.50
CA ARG A 175 -15.29 11.08 3.23
C ARG A 175 -14.03 11.46 2.44
N ILE A 176 -13.44 10.52 1.71
CA ILE A 176 -12.23 10.76 0.89
C ILE A 176 -12.58 11.56 -0.37
N GLN A 177 -13.69 11.24 -1.03
CA GLN A 177 -14.16 11.96 -2.22
C GLN A 177 -14.57 13.39 -1.89
N ASP A 178 -15.23 13.63 -0.76
CA ASP A 178 -15.64 14.98 -0.30
C ASP A 178 -14.43 15.92 -0.11
N LEU A 179 -13.23 15.37 0.05
CA LEU A 179 -11.96 16.09 0.14
C LEU A 179 -11.30 16.36 -1.23
N GLY A 180 -11.94 15.95 -2.33
CA GLY A 180 -11.47 16.08 -3.70
C GLY A 180 -10.49 15.00 -4.14
N ILE A 181 -10.43 13.86 -3.43
CA ILE A 181 -9.57 12.73 -3.81
C ILE A 181 -10.37 11.75 -4.66
N ASP A 182 -10.25 11.89 -5.98
CA ASP A 182 -11.04 11.07 -6.93
C ASP A 182 -10.48 9.65 -7.10
N THR A 183 -9.18 9.48 -6.87
CA THR A 183 -8.50 8.21 -7.13
C THR A 183 -8.57 7.30 -5.90
N LEU A 184 -9.59 6.45 -5.84
CA LEU A 184 -9.86 5.59 -4.70
C LEU A 184 -9.19 4.21 -4.78
N TYR A 185 -8.86 3.64 -3.62
CA TYR A 185 -8.19 2.35 -3.51
C TYR A 185 -8.77 1.49 -2.37
N PRO A 186 -8.77 0.15 -2.52
CA PRO A 186 -9.20 -0.76 -1.46
C PRO A 186 -8.46 -0.59 -0.13
N TRP A 187 -7.15 -0.29 -0.16
CA TRP A 187 -6.38 -0.10 1.08
C TRP A 187 -6.90 1.08 1.92
N MET A 188 -7.54 2.07 1.29
CA MET A 188 -8.10 3.23 2.00
C MET A 188 -9.23 2.81 2.93
N VAL A 189 -9.96 1.75 2.60
CA VAL A 189 -10.98 1.15 3.46
C VAL A 189 -10.35 0.34 4.59
N ARG A 190 -9.28 -0.40 4.28
CA ARG A 190 -8.70 -1.39 5.19
C ARG A 190 -7.73 -0.83 6.23
N CYS A 191 -7.11 0.31 5.94
CA CYS A 191 -6.09 0.88 6.82
C CYS A 191 -6.70 1.44 8.12
N SER A 192 -5.86 1.70 9.12
CA SER A 192 -6.30 2.44 10.31
C SER A 192 -6.67 3.88 9.97
N GLU A 193 -7.41 4.54 10.85
CA GLU A 193 -7.70 5.98 10.74
C GLU A 193 -6.41 6.81 10.66
N ASP A 194 -5.39 6.51 11.47
CA ASP A 194 -4.13 7.25 11.46
C ASP A 194 -3.45 7.23 10.08
N ILE A 195 -3.44 6.07 9.41
CA ILE A 195 -2.86 5.93 8.07
C ILE A 195 -3.69 6.73 7.05
N LEU A 196 -5.01 6.67 7.15
CA LEU A 196 -5.90 7.40 6.24
C LEU A 196 -5.79 8.91 6.44
N ASN A 197 -5.85 9.38 7.68
CA ASN A 197 -5.69 10.78 8.06
C ASN A 197 -4.33 11.31 7.59
N ARG A 198 -3.26 10.54 7.80
CA ARG A 198 -1.93 10.93 7.31
C ARG A 198 -1.88 11.06 5.79
N TYR A 199 -2.55 10.18 5.06
CA TYR A 199 -2.64 10.28 3.60
C TYR A 199 -3.41 11.54 3.17
N ILE A 200 -4.56 11.81 3.82
CA ILE A 200 -5.37 13.00 3.58
C ILE A 200 -4.57 14.28 3.84
N GLU A 201 -3.87 14.36 4.97
CA GLU A 201 -3.00 15.50 5.31
C GLU A 201 -1.95 15.75 4.23
N ILE A 202 -1.24 14.69 3.79
CA ILE A 202 -0.22 14.80 2.73
C ILE A 202 -0.85 15.29 1.43
N TYR A 203 -2.04 14.79 1.08
CA TYR A 203 -2.76 15.20 -0.11
C TYR A 203 -3.15 16.68 -0.04
N GLN A 204 -3.75 17.13 1.06
CA GLN A 204 -4.17 18.52 1.25
C GLN A 204 -2.98 19.48 1.29
N GLU A 205 -1.89 19.10 1.97
CA GLU A 205 -0.64 19.87 1.98
C GLU A 205 -0.05 19.99 0.58
N THR A 206 -0.02 18.88 -0.18
CA THR A 206 0.44 18.87 -1.58
C THR A 206 -0.41 19.78 -2.46
N LYS A 207 -1.74 19.71 -2.32
CA LYS A 207 -2.70 20.54 -3.06
C LYS A 207 -2.55 22.02 -2.72
N SER A 208 -2.35 22.35 -1.43
CA SER A 208 -2.11 23.72 -0.96
C SER A 208 -0.82 24.31 -1.56
N ILE A 209 0.24 23.51 -1.69
CA ILE A 209 1.53 23.96 -2.22
C ILE A 209 1.53 24.10 -3.74
N LEU A 210 0.95 23.13 -4.45
CA LEU A 210 0.98 23.10 -5.92
C LEU A 210 -0.16 23.91 -6.57
N GLY A 211 -1.20 24.25 -5.80
CA GLY A 211 -2.40 24.87 -6.33
C GLY A 211 -3.05 24.05 -7.45
N ASN A 212 -3.70 24.75 -8.37
CA ASN A 212 -4.36 24.13 -9.52
C ASN A 212 -3.37 23.96 -10.67
N GLY A 213 -2.66 22.83 -10.68
CA GLY A 213 -2.01 22.32 -11.89
C GLY A 213 -0.49 22.48 -11.99
N GLN A 214 0.19 23.02 -10.98
CA GLN A 214 1.64 23.01 -10.98
C GLN A 214 2.16 21.60 -10.66
N SER A 215 3.10 21.10 -11.46
CA SER A 215 3.79 19.84 -11.14
C SER A 215 4.83 20.05 -10.06
N THR A 216 5.22 19.01 -9.33
CA THR A 216 6.34 19.08 -8.37
C THR A 216 7.62 19.62 -9.02
N LYS A 217 7.92 19.23 -10.27
CA LYS A 217 9.06 19.76 -11.02
C LYS A 217 8.91 21.25 -11.28
N GLY A 218 7.74 21.68 -11.76
CA GLY A 218 7.45 23.09 -12.00
C GLY A 218 7.52 23.93 -10.73
N TYR A 219 7.11 23.38 -9.59
CA TYR A 219 7.25 24.02 -8.28
C TYR A 219 8.72 24.21 -7.91
N ILE A 220 9.54 23.17 -8.02
CA ILE A 220 10.97 23.24 -7.71
C ILE A 220 11.68 24.22 -8.64
N ALA A 221 11.40 24.15 -9.95
CA ALA A 221 11.98 25.03 -10.96
C ALA A 221 11.70 26.50 -10.64
N SER A 222 10.44 26.82 -10.33
CA SER A 222 10.03 28.16 -9.92
C SER A 222 10.70 28.62 -8.62
N ARG A 223 10.76 27.76 -7.59
CA ARG A 223 11.38 28.10 -6.30
C ARG A 223 12.89 28.31 -6.39
N LEU A 224 13.56 27.63 -7.31
CA LEU A 224 15.00 27.73 -7.56
C LEU A 224 15.34 28.63 -8.75
N ASN A 225 14.38 29.43 -9.24
CA ASN A 225 14.55 30.33 -10.39
C ASN A 225 15.31 29.69 -11.57
N THR A 226 14.91 28.48 -11.95
CA THR A 226 15.60 27.68 -12.96
C THR A 226 14.61 27.02 -13.93
N SER A 227 15.12 26.39 -14.99
CA SER A 227 14.32 25.71 -15.99
C SER A 227 13.90 24.30 -15.53
N ILE A 228 12.80 23.77 -16.11
CA ILE A 228 12.38 22.38 -15.87
C ILE A 228 13.46 21.41 -16.36
N ASP A 229 14.16 21.72 -17.46
CA ASP A 229 15.23 20.88 -18.01
C ASP A 229 16.40 20.74 -17.02
N THR A 230 16.75 21.83 -16.33
CA THR A 230 17.75 21.79 -15.25
C THR A 230 17.31 20.89 -14.10
N ILE A 231 16.02 20.91 -13.73
CA ILE A 231 15.48 19.99 -12.72
C ILE A 231 15.50 18.55 -13.21
N ASP A 232 15.28 18.30 -14.50
CA ASP A 232 15.34 16.97 -15.09
C ASP A 232 16.76 16.40 -15.10
N GLU A 233 17.77 17.24 -15.36
CA GLU A 233 19.16 16.85 -15.17
C GLU A 233 19.47 16.47 -13.71
N ILE A 234 18.94 17.23 -12.73
CA ILE A 234 19.09 16.91 -11.31
C ILE A 234 18.41 15.57 -11.00
N TYR A 235 17.23 15.30 -11.55
CA TYR A 235 16.52 14.03 -11.38
C TYR A 235 17.32 12.85 -11.93
N ALA A 236 17.98 13.04 -13.07
CA ALA A 236 18.86 12.04 -13.66
C ALA A 236 20.12 11.79 -12.81
N LYS A 237 20.76 12.86 -12.30
CA LYS A 237 21.97 12.78 -11.46
C LYS A 237 21.68 12.26 -10.03
N VAL A 238 20.48 12.53 -9.51
CA VAL A 238 20.06 12.16 -8.15
C VAL A 238 18.68 11.48 -8.18
N PRO A 239 18.60 10.18 -8.56
CA PRO A 239 17.31 9.49 -8.70
C PRO A 239 16.46 9.44 -7.43
N SER A 240 17.08 9.53 -6.25
CA SER A 240 16.34 9.61 -4.98
C SER A 240 15.51 10.88 -4.83
N PHE A 241 15.88 11.96 -5.54
CA PHE A 241 15.18 13.24 -5.52
C PHE A 241 13.78 13.14 -6.16
N THR A 242 13.61 12.27 -7.16
CA THR A 242 12.34 12.05 -7.89
C THR A 242 11.17 11.62 -7.01
N ARG A 243 11.45 11.01 -5.85
CA ARG A 243 10.44 10.46 -4.93
C ARG A 243 10.15 11.38 -3.75
N ILE A 244 10.76 12.56 -3.71
CA ILE A 244 10.59 13.48 -2.59
C ILE A 244 9.22 14.16 -2.71
N ARG A 245 8.51 14.22 -1.58
CA ARG A 245 7.23 14.92 -1.49
C ARG A 245 7.44 16.43 -1.61
N VAL A 246 6.57 17.11 -2.35
CA VAL A 246 6.66 18.56 -2.55
C VAL A 246 6.69 19.32 -1.22
N SER A 247 5.93 18.88 -0.22
CA SER A 247 5.93 19.53 1.09
C SER A 247 7.26 19.45 1.81
N LYS A 248 7.91 18.28 1.75
CA LYS A 248 9.28 18.17 2.24
C LYS A 248 10.21 19.11 1.48
N VAL A 249 10.10 19.22 0.16
CA VAL A 249 10.94 20.14 -0.60
C VAL A 249 10.69 21.58 -0.19
N LYS A 250 9.42 22.01 -0.07
CA LYS A 250 9.05 23.35 0.40
C LYS A 250 9.72 23.68 1.74
N HIS A 251 9.40 22.93 2.79
CA HIS A 251 9.91 23.22 4.13
C HIS A 251 11.44 23.16 4.21
N PHE A 252 12.06 22.32 3.39
CA PHE A 252 13.51 22.19 3.38
C PHE A 252 14.19 23.33 2.60
N LEU A 253 13.60 23.80 1.50
CA LEU A 253 14.08 25.00 0.79
C LEU A 253 13.93 26.24 1.66
N ASP A 254 12.76 26.44 2.28
CA ASP A 254 12.51 27.56 3.18
C ASP A 254 13.56 27.60 4.30
N PHE A 255 13.83 26.45 4.93
CA PHE A 255 14.91 26.32 5.90
C PHE A 255 16.29 26.65 5.34
N LEU A 256 16.67 26.16 4.16
CA LEU A 256 18.00 26.45 3.60
C LEU A 256 18.15 27.95 3.30
N PHE A 257 17.10 28.61 2.82
CA PHE A 257 17.11 30.07 2.60
C PHE A 257 17.20 30.85 3.91
N GLU A 258 16.45 30.44 4.95
CA GLU A 258 16.56 31.02 6.31
C GLU A 258 17.98 30.89 6.88
N GLU A 259 18.66 29.78 6.57
CA GLU A 259 20.04 29.51 6.99
C GLU A 259 21.09 30.27 6.16
N GLY A 260 20.65 31.06 5.16
CA GLY A 260 21.50 31.92 4.33
C GLY A 260 22.07 31.26 3.07
N PHE A 261 21.62 30.07 2.70
CA PHE A 261 22.09 29.41 1.46
C PHE A 261 21.45 30.03 0.23
N THR A 262 22.26 30.23 -0.81
CA THR A 262 21.81 30.77 -2.09
C THR A 262 21.15 29.70 -2.97
N ILE A 263 20.49 30.14 -4.03
CA ILE A 263 19.93 29.22 -5.05
C ILE A 263 21.07 28.42 -5.69
N GLU A 264 22.18 29.08 -5.98
CA GLU A 264 23.38 28.51 -6.60
C GLU A 264 23.99 27.41 -5.74
N ASP A 265 24.06 27.61 -4.41
CA ASP A 265 24.52 26.59 -3.47
C ASP A 265 23.67 25.31 -3.56
N ILE A 266 22.35 25.48 -3.59
CA ILE A 266 21.38 24.39 -3.61
C ILE A 266 21.42 23.66 -4.96
N LEU A 267 21.46 24.38 -6.09
CA LEU A 267 21.55 23.82 -7.44
C LEU A 267 22.87 23.07 -7.67
N CYS A 268 23.97 23.57 -7.11
CA CYS A 268 25.24 22.88 -7.15
C CYS A 268 25.21 21.57 -6.36
N LYS A 269 24.43 21.51 -5.27
CA LYS A 269 24.43 20.42 -4.27
C LYS A 269 23.01 19.90 -3.94
N PRO A 270 22.21 19.47 -4.93
CA PRO A 270 20.78 19.15 -4.75
C PRO A 270 20.53 17.94 -3.84
N ARG A 271 21.56 17.10 -3.64
CA ARG A 271 21.51 15.94 -2.73
C ARG A 271 21.15 16.33 -1.29
N VAL A 272 21.36 17.59 -0.89
CA VAL A 272 20.93 18.08 0.43
C VAL A 272 19.43 17.91 0.65
N LEU A 273 18.61 18.10 -0.38
CA LEU A 273 17.16 17.98 -0.28
C LEU A 273 16.71 16.53 -0.04
N CYS A 274 17.57 15.55 -0.38
CA CYS A 274 17.35 14.14 -0.09
C CYS A 274 17.62 13.77 1.38
N ALA A 275 18.40 14.57 2.12
CA ALA A 275 18.69 14.32 3.53
C ALA A 275 17.46 14.54 4.43
N SER A 276 17.59 14.26 5.73
CA SER A 276 16.60 14.71 6.70
C SER A 276 16.93 16.13 7.16
N GLN A 277 15.93 17.01 7.24
CA GLN A 277 16.12 18.38 7.70
C GLN A 277 16.70 18.42 9.12
N LYS A 278 16.24 17.52 10.01
CA LYS A 278 16.79 17.34 11.36
C LYS A 278 18.30 17.08 11.33
N THR A 279 18.76 16.16 10.49
CA THR A 279 20.19 15.84 10.37
C THR A 279 20.98 17.03 9.84
N VAL A 280 20.45 17.77 8.86
CA VAL A 280 21.15 18.95 8.31
C VAL A 280 21.24 20.05 9.37
N ARG A 281 20.17 20.31 10.10
CA ARG A 281 20.15 21.27 11.23
C ARG A 281 21.17 20.92 12.31
N GLU A 282 21.15 19.67 12.82
CA GLU A 282 22.10 19.21 13.84
C GLU A 282 23.57 19.34 13.37
N ARG A 283 23.83 19.17 12.08
CA ARG A 283 25.17 19.30 11.51
C ARG A 283 25.59 20.75 11.33
N LEU A 284 24.67 21.63 10.94
CA LEU A 284 24.90 23.07 10.86
C LEU A 284 25.21 23.65 12.22
N GLU A 285 24.39 23.36 13.23
CA GLU A 285 24.60 23.81 14.61
C GLU A 285 25.98 23.41 15.14
N LYS A 286 26.39 22.16 14.89
CA LYS A 286 27.72 21.66 15.26
C LYS A 286 28.85 22.44 14.60
N LEU A 287 28.78 22.64 13.29
CA LEU A 287 29.84 23.32 12.54
C LEU A 287 29.91 24.81 12.93
N ARG A 288 28.78 25.48 13.09
CA ARG A 288 28.73 26.86 13.57
C ARG A 288 29.21 27.01 15.01
N GLY A 289 28.97 25.99 15.85
CA GLY A 289 29.53 25.92 17.21
C GLY A 289 31.06 25.87 17.25
N LEU A 290 31.73 25.53 16.14
CA LEU A 290 33.18 25.63 15.97
C LEU A 290 33.62 26.97 15.36
N GLY A 291 32.71 27.92 15.17
CA GLY A 291 32.99 29.23 14.58
C GLY A 291 32.94 29.28 13.05
N LEU A 292 32.58 28.18 12.37
CA LEU A 292 32.47 28.19 10.90
C LEU A 292 31.26 29.03 10.47
N LYS A 293 31.52 30.08 9.68
CA LYS A 293 30.49 30.92 9.06
C LYS A 293 30.06 30.38 7.70
N ASP A 294 31.03 29.99 6.87
CA ASP A 294 30.79 29.47 5.52
C ASP A 294 30.83 27.94 5.49
N ILE A 295 29.65 27.31 5.38
CA ILE A 295 29.52 25.85 5.45
C ILE A 295 29.09 25.30 4.10
N ASN A 296 29.89 24.41 3.51
CA ASN A 296 29.54 23.75 2.24
C ASN A 296 28.42 22.70 2.43
N LEU A 297 27.32 22.82 1.68
CA LEU A 297 26.18 21.88 1.72
C LEU A 297 26.57 20.41 1.50
N ASN A 298 27.63 20.11 0.74
CA ASN A 298 28.10 18.73 0.57
C ASN A 298 28.51 18.07 1.90
N VAL A 299 29.09 18.84 2.81
CA VAL A 299 29.52 18.33 4.13
C VAL A 299 28.31 17.85 4.93
N LEU A 300 27.22 18.62 4.87
CA LEU A 300 25.98 18.32 5.57
C LEU A 300 25.31 17.04 5.04
N CYS A 301 25.67 16.60 3.83
CA CYS A 301 25.12 15.43 3.16
C CYS A 301 25.97 14.15 3.31
N ARG A 302 27.13 14.23 3.97
CA ARG A 302 28.05 13.09 4.13
C ARG A 302 27.44 11.93 4.92
N SER A 303 28.02 10.73 4.78
CA SER A 303 27.67 9.61 5.65
C SER A 303 27.90 9.96 7.13
N ARG A 304 27.26 9.25 8.06
CA ARG A 304 27.46 9.50 9.51
C ARG A 304 28.93 9.36 9.91
N LYS A 305 29.64 8.39 9.33
CA LYS A 305 31.06 8.13 9.59
C LYS A 305 31.93 9.27 9.06
N ASP A 306 31.69 9.71 7.83
CA ASP A 306 32.52 10.73 7.17
C ASP A 306 32.27 12.13 7.74
N PHE A 307 31.02 12.44 8.10
CA PHE A 307 30.72 13.68 8.82
C PHE A 307 31.43 13.71 10.18
N ARG A 308 31.41 12.60 10.93
CA ARG A 308 32.08 12.51 12.23
C ARG A 308 33.58 12.76 12.10
N LYS A 309 34.25 12.05 11.17
CA LYS A 309 35.68 12.24 10.91
C LYS A 309 36.02 13.69 10.56
N TYR A 310 35.22 14.30 9.69
CA TYR A 310 35.41 15.69 9.30
C TYR A 310 35.22 16.65 10.48
N TYR A 311 34.19 16.44 11.29
CA TYR A 311 33.93 17.25 12.47
C TYR A 311 35.05 17.12 13.52
N GLU A 312 35.51 15.89 13.80
CA GLU A 312 36.63 15.63 14.72
C GLU A 312 37.93 16.30 14.23
N SER A 313 38.22 16.28 12.93
CA SER A 313 39.40 16.96 12.38
C SER A 313 39.35 18.48 12.51
N LEU A 314 38.16 19.08 12.49
CA LEU A 314 38.01 20.52 12.74
C LEU A 314 38.20 20.82 14.23
N GLN A 315 37.66 19.97 15.11
CA GLN A 315 37.80 20.15 16.56
C GLN A 315 39.26 20.11 17.04
N THR A 316 40.12 19.31 16.41
CA THR A 316 41.55 19.29 16.74
C THR A 316 42.22 20.61 16.36
N VAL A 317 41.96 21.11 15.14
CA VAL A 317 42.55 22.36 14.64
C VAL A 317 42.11 23.56 15.49
N THR A 318 40.82 23.70 15.80
CA THR A 318 40.31 24.81 16.62
C THR A 318 40.83 24.78 18.07
N LYS A 319 41.17 23.60 18.60
CA LYS A 319 41.76 23.50 19.96
C LYS A 319 43.23 23.90 19.99
N ASP A 320 43.95 23.66 18.90
CA ASP A 320 45.37 24.01 18.81
C ASP A 320 45.55 25.52 18.63
N GLU A 321 44.67 26.18 17.86
CA GLU A 321 44.65 27.64 17.70
C GLU A 321 44.38 28.37 19.03
N ASN A 322 43.43 27.88 19.84
CA ASN A 322 43.10 28.47 21.14
C ASN A 322 44.15 28.23 22.24
N LYS A 323 45.16 27.37 22.01
CA LYS A 323 46.27 27.15 22.96
C LYS A 323 47.49 28.02 22.67
N GLN A 324 47.52 28.70 21.52
CA GLN A 324 48.64 29.55 21.09
C GLN A 324 48.38 31.04 21.34
N THR A 325 47.18 31.42 21.77
CA THR A 325 46.80 32.74 22.29
C THR A 325 46.76 32.75 23.81
#